data_AF-A0A0F9D122-F1
#
_entry.id   AF-A0A0F9D122-F1
#
_cell.length_a   1.000
_cell.length_b   1.000
_cell.length_c   1.000
_cell.angle_alpha   90.00
_cell.angle_beta   90.00
_cell.angle_gamma   90.00
#
_symmetry.space_group_name_H-M   'P 1'
#
loop_
_entity.id
_entity.type
_entity.pdbx_description
1 polymer ?
#
loop_
_entity_poly.entity_id
_entity_poly.type
_entity_poly.pdbx_seq_one_letter_code
_entity_poly.pdbx_strand_id
1 'polypeptide(L)' 'MGDRFFLTVTCPECDLTEDDVYYAPTCGFTEWKCQGCGTVVDLEKLTGISYEDASNLDSIQSIVNETLPTD' A
#
# COMPACT_ATOMS: atom_id res chain seq x y z
N MET A 1 -9.26 -5.57 -17.29
CA MET A 1 -7.87 -5.80 -16.88
C MET A 1 -7.75 -5.13 -15.52
N GLY A 2 -7.37 -5.85 -14.47
CA GLY A 2 -7.37 -5.30 -13.10
C GLY A 2 -6.23 -4.32 -12.90
N ASP A 3 -6.54 -3.21 -12.23
CA ASP A 3 -5.55 -2.20 -11.84
C ASP A 3 -4.54 -2.76 -10.85
N ARG A 4 -3.28 -2.39 -11.06
CA ARG A 4 -2.12 -2.81 -10.27
C ARG A 4 -1.42 -1.56 -9.79
N PHE A 5 -1.05 -1.55 -8.52
CA PHE A 5 -0.43 -0.42 -7.86
C PHE A 5 0.90 -0.85 -7.25
N PHE A 6 1.87 0.05 -7.29
CA PHE A 6 3.11 -0.07 -6.54
C PHE A 6 3.04 0.94 -5.40
N LEU A 7 3.15 0.45 -4.18
CA LEU A 7 3.03 1.25 -2.97
C LEU A 7 4.39 1.34 -2.27
N THR A 8 4.62 2.47 -1.63
CA THR A 8 5.68 2.60 -0.63
C THR A 8 5.11 2.25 0.74
N VAL A 9 5.62 1.17 1.35
CA VAL A 9 5.12 0.63 2.61
C VAL A 9 6.24 0.59 3.63
N THR A 10 6.00 1.18 4.79
CA THR A 10 6.90 1.08 5.95
C THR A 10 6.40 0.02 6.92
N CYS A 11 7.26 -0.93 7.26
CA CYS A 11 6.93 -1.98 8.21
C CYS A 11 6.80 -1.41 9.63
N PRO A 12 5.67 -1.61 10.32
CA PRO A 12 5.46 -1.07 11.66
C PRO A 12 6.32 -1.74 12.74
N GLU A 13 6.87 -2.93 12.48
CA GLU A 13 7.66 -3.69 13.47
C GLU A 13 9.16 -3.40 13.39
N CYS A 14 9.69 -3.23 12.19
CA CYS A 14 11.14 -3.09 11.96
C CYS A 14 11.53 -1.80 11.23
N ASP A 15 10.57 -0.92 10.95
CA ASP A 15 10.75 0.37 10.28
C ASP A 15 11.36 0.26 8.86
N LEU A 16 11.33 -0.93 8.26
CA LEU A 16 11.81 -1.14 6.90
C LEU A 16 10.79 -0.57 5.90
N THR A 17 11.22 0.41 5.12
CA THR A 17 10.45 0.99 4.02
C THR A 17 10.81 0.30 2.70
N GLU A 18 9.79 -0.11 1.95
CA GLU A 18 9.93 -0.72 0.63
C GLU A 18 9.03 0.04 -0.37
N ASP A 19 9.63 0.53 -1.45
CA ASP A 19 9.00 1.53 -2.36
C ASP A 19 8.23 0.90 -3.53
N ASP A 20 8.35 -0.42 -3.70
CA ASP A 20 7.89 -1.18 -4.87
C ASP A 20 6.97 -2.34 -4.47
N VAL A 21 6.15 -2.14 -3.43
CA VAL A 21 5.25 -3.18 -2.91
C VAL A 21 4.07 -3.37 -3.86
N TYR A 22 3.97 -4.58 -4.40
CA TYR A 22 2.89 -4.95 -5.32
C TYR A 22 1.54 -5.03 -4.59
N TYR A 23 0.62 -4.15 -4.96
CA TYR A 23 -0.74 -4.12 -4.45
C TYR A 23 -1.75 -4.31 -5.59
N ALA A 24 -2.54 -5.37 -5.48
CA ALA A 24 -3.62 -5.66 -6.42
C ALA A 24 -4.85 -6.18 -5.67
N PRO A 25 -5.67 -5.29 -5.10
CA PRO A 25 -6.86 -5.68 -4.34
C PRO A 25 -7.85 -6.43 -5.22
N THR A 26 -7.92 -6.09 -6.51
CA THR A 26 -8.75 -6.78 -7.49
C THR A 26 -8.36 -8.23 -7.75
N CYS A 27 -7.13 -8.60 -7.40
CA CYS A 27 -6.57 -9.94 -7.58
C CYS A 27 -6.37 -10.66 -6.23
N GLY A 28 -6.78 -10.06 -5.11
CA GLY A 28 -6.57 -10.60 -3.76
C GLY A 28 -5.15 -10.45 -3.22
N PHE A 29 -4.29 -9.64 -3.86
CA PHE A 29 -2.96 -9.31 -3.34
C PHE A 29 -3.05 -8.02 -2.52
N THR A 30 -3.58 -8.16 -1.31
CA THR A 30 -3.74 -7.07 -0.34
C THR A 30 -2.81 -7.20 0.86
N GLU A 31 -2.00 -8.25 0.92
CA GLU A 31 -1.06 -8.50 2.01
C GLU A 31 0.38 -8.38 1.51
N TRP A 32 1.21 -7.71 2.30
CA TRP A 32 2.65 -7.64 2.08
C TRP A 32 3.39 -8.29 3.23
N LYS A 33 4.37 -9.12 2.91
CA LYS A 33 5.25 -9.73 3.91
C LYS A 33 6.58 -8.98 3.94
N CYS A 34 6.86 -8.32 5.06
CA CYS A 34 8.11 -7.61 5.25
C CYS A 34 9.31 -8.56 5.13
N GLN A 35 10.28 -8.20 4.28
CA GLN A 35 11.51 -8.99 4.07
C GLN A 35 12.48 -8.91 5.26
N GLY A 36 12.39 -7.86 6.08
CA GLY A 36 13.27 -7.65 7.24
C GLY A 36 12.89 -8.54 8.43
N CYS A 37 11.65 -8.45 8.90
CA CYS A 37 11.17 -9.15 10.10
C CYS A 37 10.23 -10.33 9.81
N GLY A 38 9.73 -10.47 8.58
CA GLY A 38 8.78 -11.51 8.21
C GLY A 38 7.33 -11.24 8.61
N THR A 39 7.04 -10.09 9.22
CA THR A 39 5.68 -9.68 9.59
C THR A 39 4.81 -9.52 8.35
N VAL A 40 3.58 -10.03 8.42
CA VAL A 40 2.56 -9.83 7.39
C VAL A 40 1.77 -8.58 7.73
N VAL A 41 1.75 -7.64 6.78
CA VAL A 41 1.10 -6.34 6.89
C VAL A 41 -0.03 -6.30 5.86
N ASP A 42 -1.20 -5.90 6.32
CA ASP A 42 -2.40 -5.74 5.49
C ASP A 42 -2.35 -4.37 4.82
N LEU A 43 -2.07 -4.35 3.51
CA LEU A 43 -1.91 -3.13 2.71
C LEU A 43 -3.22 -2.37 2.53
N GLU A 44 -4.35 -3.08 2.48
CA GLU A 44 -5.68 -2.46 2.39
C GLU A 44 -5.95 -1.63 3.65
N LYS A 45 -5.66 -2.20 4.84
CA LYS A 45 -5.77 -1.46 6.10
C LYS A 45 -4.75 -0.33 6.23
N LEU A 46 -3.53 -0.53 5.74
CA LEU A 46 -2.45 0.44 5.90
C LEU A 46 -2.62 1.66 4.99
N THR A 47 -3.10 1.44 3.76
CA THR A 47 -3.38 2.53 2.81
C THR A 47 -4.78 3.13 2.97
N GLY A 48 -5.72 2.38 3.55
CA GLY A 48 -7.14 2.75 3.56
C GLY A 48 -7.82 2.64 2.20
N ILE A 49 -7.12 2.15 1.17
CA ILE A 49 -7.63 2.04 -0.20
C ILE A 49 -8.33 0.69 -0.35
N SER A 50 -9.66 0.71 -0.28
CA SER A 50 -10.47 -0.50 -0.50
C SER A 50 -10.54 -0.87 -1.99
N TYR A 51 -10.95 -2.10 -2.29
CA TYR A 51 -11.20 -2.55 -3.67
C TYR A 51 -12.05 -1.56 -4.49
N GLU A 52 -13.08 -0.97 -3.87
CA GLU A 52 -13.99 -0.01 -4.53
C GLU A 52 -13.30 1.31 -4.88
N ASP A 53 -12.39 1.79 -4.05
CA ASP A 53 -11.54 2.95 -4.33
C ASP A 53 -10.55 2.63 -5.44
N ALA A 54 -9.85 1.50 -5.36
CA ALA A 54 -8.88 1.06 -6.35
C ALA A 54 -9.49 0.85 -7.75
N SER A 55 -10.74 0.37 -7.82
CA SER A 55 -11.45 0.16 -9.10
C SER A 55 -11.99 1.46 -9.72
N ASN A 56 -12.01 2.57 -8.98
CA ASN A 56 -12.48 3.88 -9.45
C ASN A 56 -11.36 4.93 -9.54
N LEU A 57 -10.17 4.64 -9.00
CA LEU A 57 -9.06 5.59 -8.91
C LEU A 57 -8.11 5.47 -10.11
N ASP A 58 -8.32 6.34 -11.11
CA ASP A 58 -7.31 6.76 -12.08
C ASP A 58 -6.14 7.55 -11.42
N SER A 59 -6.19 7.78 -10.09
CA SER A 59 -5.33 8.75 -9.40
C SER A 59 -4.98 8.35 -7.95
N ILE A 60 -4.34 7.20 -7.72
CA ILE A 60 -3.78 6.84 -6.39
C ILE A 60 -2.45 7.57 -6.09
N GLN A 61 -1.89 8.33 -7.03
CA GLN A 61 -0.64 9.07 -6.77
C GLN A 61 -0.78 10.17 -5.69
N SER A 62 -2.00 10.58 -5.31
CA SER A 62 -2.20 11.66 -4.31
C SER A 62 -2.37 11.20 -2.86
N ILE A 63 -2.73 9.93 -2.58
CA ILE A 63 -3.11 9.53 -1.21
C ILE A 63 -1.88 9.38 -0.29
N VAL A 64 -0.71 9.06 -0.86
CA VAL A 64 0.52 8.83 -0.06
C VAL A 64 1.24 10.15 0.32
N ASN A 65 0.79 11.31 -0.18
CA ASN A 65 1.52 12.58 -0.01
C ASN A 65 0.93 13.56 1.04
N GLU A 66 -0.18 13.22 1.71
CA GLU A 66 -0.85 14.14 2.66
C GLU A 66 -0.57 13.87 4.16
N THR A 67 0.43 13.05 4.51
CA THR A 67 0.83 12.82 5.92
C THR A 67 2.16 13.44 6.34
N LEU A 68 2.71 14.41 5.60
CA LEU A 68 3.82 15.22 6.10
C LEU A 68 3.28 16.54 6.67
N PRO A 69 3.46 16.82 7.98
CA PRO A 69 3.12 18.11 8.56
C PRO A 69 4.01 19.19 7.93
N THR A 70 3.39 20.12 7.22
CA THR A 70 4.04 21.37 6.78
C THR A 70 4.25 22.27 8.00
N ASP A 71 5.50 22.66 8.22
CA ASP A 71 5.94 23.71 9.16
C ASP A 71 5.13 25.01 9.02
#